data_AF-A0A1H3UF62-F1
#
_entry.id   AF-A0A1H3UF62-F1
#
_cell.length_a   1.000
_cell.length_b   1.000
_cell.length_c   1.000
_cell.angle_alpha   90.00
_cell.angle_beta   90.00
_cell.angle_gamma   90.00
#
_symmetry.space_group_name_H-M   'P 1'
#
loop_
_entity.id
_entity.type
_entity.pdbx_description
1 polymer ?
#
loop_
_entity_poly.entity_id
_entity_poly.type
_entity_poly.pdbx_seq_one_letter_code
_entity_poly.pdbx_strand_id
1 'polypeptide(L)'
;MPTPRETILAALHARLSALPATALRGDVLPERIPADGLLILRDGEPGEPEVTLSPLRYHYQHRAEIEAVVQGTDRDAAFDTLTASIGSELAADRTLGGLCDWVEAEAPRPVDLPVEGAARLCQKDSC
;
A
#
# COMPACT_ATOMS: atom_id res chain seq x y z
N MET A 1 22.28 -9.30 -9.08
CA MET A 1 21.04 -10.06 -9.37
C MET A 1 20.06 -9.73 -8.25
N PRO A 2 18.92 -9.10 -8.53
CA PRO A 2 17.91 -8.85 -7.51
C PRO A 2 17.37 -10.19 -6.98
N THR A 3 17.04 -10.23 -5.68
CA THR A 3 16.42 -11.42 -5.09
C THR A 3 15.00 -11.60 -5.63
N PRO A 4 14.41 -12.80 -5.57
CA PRO A 4 13.00 -12.99 -5.93
C PRO A 4 12.06 -12.03 -5.18
N ARG A 5 12.32 -11.83 -3.87
CA ARG A 5 11.63 -10.84 -3.03
C ARG A 5 11.68 -9.43 -3.63
N GLU A 6 12.87 -8.97 -3.98
CA GLU A 6 13.05 -7.63 -4.55
C GLU A 6 12.32 -7.48 -5.90
N THR A 7 12.31 -8.53 -6.71
CA THR A 7 11.62 -8.55 -8.01
C THR A 7 10.11 -8.48 -7.83
N ILE A 8 9.55 -9.21 -6.86
CA ILE A 8 8.12 -9.18 -6.52
C ILE A 8 7.71 -7.79 -5.98
N LEU A 9 8.50 -7.22 -5.06
CA LEU A 9 8.22 -5.90 -4.51
C LEU A 9 8.29 -4.79 -5.57
N ALA A 10 9.26 -4.87 -6.49
CA ALA A 10 9.35 -3.94 -7.62
C ALA A 10 8.15 -4.08 -8.57
N ALA A 11 7.70 -5.31 -8.86
CA ALA A 11 6.51 -5.54 -9.68
C ALA A 11 5.23 -4.98 -9.01
N LEU A 12 5.08 -5.19 -7.70
CA LEU A 12 3.98 -4.64 -6.92
C LEU A 12 4.01 -3.10 -6.92
N HIS A 13 5.17 -2.48 -6.68
CA HIS A 13 5.33 -1.02 -6.74
C HIS A 13 5.01 -0.45 -8.14
N ALA A 14 5.41 -1.14 -9.21
CA ALA A 14 5.09 -0.74 -10.57
C ALA A 14 3.57 -0.76 -10.85
N ARG A 15 2.83 -1.73 -10.29
CA ARG A 15 1.36 -1.77 -10.37
C ARG A 15 0.73 -0.62 -9.61
N LEU A 16 1.19 -0.36 -8.38
CA LEU A 16 0.70 0.78 -7.59
C LEU A 16 1.00 2.13 -8.28
N SER A 17 2.13 2.23 -8.97
CA SER A 17 2.51 3.43 -9.74
C SER A 17 1.66 3.67 -10.98
N ALA A 18 0.88 2.68 -11.43
CA ALA A 18 -0.07 2.83 -12.53
C ALA A 18 -1.42 3.41 -12.09
N LEU A 19 -1.70 3.43 -10.77
CA LEU A 19 -2.89 4.04 -10.20
C LEU A 19 -2.78 5.57 -10.24
N PRO A 20 -3.91 6.30 -10.22
CA PRO A 20 -3.94 7.75 -10.14
C PRO A 20 -3.62 8.25 -8.73
N ALA A 21 -2.52 7.78 -8.13
CA ALA A 21 -2.03 8.17 -6.81
C ALA A 21 -0.48 8.13 -6.81
N THR A 22 0.14 8.93 -5.95
CA THR A 22 1.61 8.92 -5.85
C THR A 22 2.07 7.67 -5.10
N ALA A 23 2.81 6.77 -5.76
CA ALA A 23 3.32 5.54 -5.16
C ALA A 23 4.79 5.67 -4.71
N LEU A 24 5.04 5.58 -3.41
CA LEU A 24 6.37 5.54 -2.79
C LEU A 24 6.68 4.14 -2.26
N ARG A 25 7.96 3.83 -2.03
CA ARG A 25 8.40 2.55 -1.47
C ARG A 25 9.41 2.78 -0.34
N GLY A 26 9.10 2.28 0.85
CA GLY A 26 9.97 2.39 2.03
C GLY A 26 10.17 3.82 2.57
N ASP A 27 9.60 4.84 1.93
CA ASP A 27 9.77 6.23 2.33
C ASP A 27 8.94 6.59 3.58
N VAL A 28 9.38 7.62 4.28
CA VAL A 28 8.61 8.24 5.37
C VAL A 28 7.46 9.05 4.79
N LEU A 29 6.39 9.22 5.58
CA LEU A 29 5.27 10.07 5.21
C LEU A 29 5.80 11.48 4.85
N PRO A 30 5.57 11.97 3.61
CA PRO A 30 6.02 13.30 3.22
C PRO A 30 5.23 14.37 3.97
N GLU A 31 5.86 15.54 4.19
CA GLU A 31 5.21 16.69 4.85
C GLU A 31 3.97 17.21 4.09
N ARG A 32 3.90 16.94 2.78
CA ARG A 32 2.78 17.31 1.92
C ARG A 32 2.24 16.09 1.20
N ILE A 33 0.97 15.79 1.45
CA ILE A 33 0.26 14.72 0.75
C ILE A 33 -0.34 15.30 -0.55
N PRO A 34 -0.11 14.66 -1.70
CA PRO A 34 -0.72 15.06 -2.98
C PRO A 34 -2.25 15.00 -2.93
N ALA A 35 -2.91 15.87 -3.70
CA ALA A 35 -4.37 15.89 -3.81
C ALA A 35 -4.93 14.58 -4.41
N ASP A 36 -4.15 13.92 -5.27
CA ASP A 36 -4.50 12.66 -5.93
C ASP A 36 -4.34 11.44 -4.98
N GLY A 37 -3.84 11.64 -3.77
CA GLY A 37 -3.57 10.59 -2.80
C GLY A 37 -2.13 10.06 -2.87
N LEU A 38 -1.74 9.39 -1.79
CA LEU A 38 -0.41 8.82 -1.58
C LEU A 38 -0.54 7.35 -1.19
N LEU A 39 0.27 6.51 -1.81
CA LEU A 39 0.43 5.10 -1.50
C LEU A 39 1.88 4.87 -1.09
N ILE A 40 2.11 4.31 0.09
CA ILE A 40 3.46 3.90 0.52
C ILE A 40 3.48 2.39 0.63
N LEU A 41 4.27 1.75 -0.22
CA LEU A 41 4.57 0.33 -0.11
C LEU A 41 5.65 0.13 0.95
N ARG A 42 5.29 -0.53 2.05
CA ARG A 42 6.22 -1.07 3.03
C ARG A 42 6.60 -2.47 2.60
N ASP A 43 7.89 -2.67 2.40
CA ASP A 43 8.46 -3.95 2.01
C ASP A 43 8.04 -5.09 2.94
N GLY A 44 7.76 -4.80 4.22
CA GLY A 44 7.32 -5.78 5.20
C GLY A 44 8.34 -6.89 5.44
N GLU A 45 7.95 -7.82 6.31
CA GLU A 45 8.82 -8.93 6.70
C GLU A 45 8.51 -10.19 5.88
N PRO A 46 9.54 -10.88 5.36
CA PRO A 46 9.37 -12.23 4.86
C PRO A 46 9.09 -13.14 6.07
N GLY A 47 7.89 -13.71 6.15
CA GLY A 47 7.52 -14.63 7.22
C GLY A 47 8.34 -15.93 7.19
N GLU A 48 8.15 -16.77 8.20
CA GLU A 48 8.76 -18.11 8.21
C GLU A 48 8.10 -19.01 7.15
N PRO A 49 8.87 -19.88 6.48
CA PRO A 49 8.30 -20.79 5.49
C PRO A 49 7.45 -21.86 6.17
N GLU A 50 6.21 -22.00 5.72
CA GLU A 50 5.40 -23.16 6.08
C GLU A 50 5.87 -24.39 5.29
N VAL A 51 5.94 -25.54 5.97
CA VAL A 51 6.45 -26.78 5.36
C VAL A 51 5.35 -27.82 5.31
N THR A 52 4.97 -28.20 4.10
CA THR A 52 4.16 -29.42 3.87
C THR A 52 5.13 -30.60 3.75
N LEU A 53 4.91 -31.70 4.49
CA LEU A 53 5.84 -32.83 4.54
C LEU A 53 5.53 -33.96 3.56
N SER A 54 4.38 -33.95 2.87
CA SER A 54 4.02 -35.00 1.92
C SER A 54 3.14 -34.44 0.79
N PRO A 55 3.72 -34.14 -0.39
CA PRO A 55 5.16 -34.07 -0.70
C PRO A 55 5.87 -32.91 0.02
N LEU A 56 7.19 -32.98 0.19
CA LEU A 56 7.98 -31.90 0.82
C LEU A 56 7.85 -30.61 -0.02
N ARG A 57 7.18 -29.59 0.52
CA ARG A 57 7.00 -28.28 -0.14
C ARG A 57 7.19 -27.17 0.88
N TYR A 58 7.95 -26.15 0.48
CA TYR A 58 8.13 -24.92 1.24
C TYR A 58 7.22 -23.84 0.66
N HIS A 59 6.43 -23.22 1.53
CA HIS A 59 5.52 -22.13 1.19
C HIS A 59 6.03 -20.86 1.87
N TYR A 60 6.45 -19.89 1.07
CA TYR A 60 6.88 -18.59 1.58
C TYR A 60 5.73 -17.61 1.50
N GLN A 61 5.34 -17.08 2.66
CA GLN A 61 4.39 -15.97 2.72
C GLN A 61 5.15 -14.68 3.02
N HIS A 62 5.07 -13.74 2.09
CA HIS A 62 5.64 -12.41 2.25
C HIS A 62 4.51 -11.40 2.42
N ARG A 63 4.43 -10.75 3.58
CA ARG A 63 3.42 -9.72 3.84
C ARG A 63 4.02 -8.35 3.60
N ALA A 64 3.64 -7.71 2.51
CA ALA A 64 3.90 -6.29 2.28
C ALA A 64 2.70 -5.47 2.78
N GLU A 65 2.96 -4.30 3.34
CA GLU A 65 1.90 -3.39 3.79
C GLU A 65 1.79 -2.20 2.84
N ILE A 66 0.56 -1.78 2.55
CA ILE A 66 0.29 -0.62 1.68
C ILE A 66 -0.41 0.42 2.54
N GLU A 67 0.26 1.53 2.80
CA GLU A 67 -0.32 2.68 3.49
C GLU A 67 -0.97 3.59 2.45
N ALA A 68 -2.29 3.71 2.47
CA ALA A 68 -3.03 4.64 1.62
C ALA A 68 -3.41 5.89 2.41
N VAL A 69 -3.00 7.06 1.93
CA VAL A 69 -3.21 8.35 2.57
C VAL A 69 -3.89 9.31 1.60
N VAL A 70 -5.03 9.85 2.01
CA VAL A 70 -5.82 10.81 1.23
C VAL A 70 -6.05 12.08 2.05
N GLN A 71 -6.10 13.24 1.38
CA GLN A 71 -6.47 14.52 2.01
C GLN A 71 -7.73 15.08 1.35
N GLY A 72 -8.57 15.75 2.14
CA GLY A 72 -9.76 16.44 1.64
C GLY A 72 -10.96 16.34 2.56
N THR A 73 -12.07 16.94 2.14
CA THR A 73 -13.35 16.92 2.86
C THR A 73 -14.10 15.60 2.69
N ASP A 74 -13.85 14.88 1.59
CA ASP A 74 -14.48 13.59 1.25
C ASP A 74 -13.47 12.45 1.35
N ARG A 75 -12.76 12.39 2.49
CA ARG A 75 -11.65 11.45 2.69
C ARG A 75 -12.12 9.99 2.58
N ASP A 76 -13.32 9.70 3.09
CA ASP A 76 -13.82 8.33 3.21
C ASP A 76 -14.13 7.77 1.82
N ALA A 77 -14.86 8.52 0.98
CA ALA A 77 -15.16 8.09 -0.38
C ALA A 77 -13.89 8.02 -1.26
N ALA A 78 -12.95 8.95 -1.07
CA ALA A 78 -11.67 8.91 -1.78
C ALA A 78 -10.84 7.69 -1.37
N PHE A 79 -10.78 7.38 -0.07
CA PHE A 79 -10.08 6.20 0.47
C PHE A 79 -10.71 4.89 -0.02
N ASP A 80 -12.05 4.80 -0.01
CA ASP A 80 -12.78 3.64 -0.51
C ASP A 80 -12.53 3.43 -2.01
N THR A 81 -12.56 4.51 -2.80
CA THR A 81 -12.26 4.46 -4.24
C THR A 81 -10.84 3.99 -4.51
N LEU A 82 -9.87 4.49 -3.75
CA LEU A 82 -8.46 4.13 -3.88
C LEU A 82 -8.24 2.65 -3.50
N THR A 83 -8.82 2.20 -2.39
CA THR A 83 -8.77 0.80 -1.94
C THR A 83 -9.41 -0.12 -2.97
N ALA A 84 -10.58 0.24 -3.51
CA ALA A 84 -11.25 -0.54 -4.55
C ALA A 84 -10.40 -0.63 -5.83
N SER A 85 -9.71 0.46 -6.19
CA SER A 85 -8.82 0.49 -7.36
C SER A 85 -7.60 -0.42 -7.16
N ILE A 86 -6.97 -0.40 -5.98
CA ILE A 86 -5.87 -1.32 -5.63
C ILE A 86 -6.35 -2.77 -5.70
N GLY A 87 -7.49 -3.08 -5.08
CA GLY A 87 -8.07 -4.43 -5.10
C GLY A 87 -8.37 -4.92 -6.51
N SER A 88 -8.88 -4.04 -7.38
CA SER A 88 -9.15 -4.35 -8.79
C SER A 88 -7.87 -4.64 -9.58
N GLU A 89 -6.84 -3.80 -9.45
CA GLU A 89 -5.54 -4.00 -10.12
C GLU A 89 -4.86 -5.31 -9.66
N LEU A 90 -4.87 -5.60 -8.36
CA LEU A 90 -4.32 -6.84 -7.83
C LEU A 90 -5.14 -8.06 -8.26
N ALA A 91 -6.47 -7.94 -8.34
CA ALA A 91 -7.34 -9.01 -8.82
C ALA A 91 -7.16 -9.28 -10.32
N ALA A 92 -6.77 -8.29 -11.11
CA ALA A 92 -6.49 -8.43 -12.53
C ALA A 92 -5.24 -9.28 -12.81
N ASP A 93 -4.23 -9.23 -11.93
CA ASP A 93 -3.01 -10.03 -12.03
C ASP A 93 -2.50 -10.47 -10.65
N ARG A 94 -3.10 -11.56 -10.14
CA ARG A 94 -2.73 -12.16 -8.85
C ARG A 94 -1.38 -12.88 -8.85
N THR A 95 -0.77 -13.04 -10.02
CA THR A 95 0.53 -13.72 -10.17
C THR A 95 1.69 -12.73 -10.31
N LEU A 96 1.40 -11.42 -10.36
CA LEU A 96 2.36 -10.37 -10.68
C LEU A 96 3.21 -10.74 -11.90
N GLY A 97 2.57 -11.20 -12.97
CA GLY A 97 3.24 -11.66 -14.20
C GLY A 97 3.97 -13.00 -14.07
N GLY A 98 3.51 -13.89 -13.19
CA GLY A 98 4.11 -15.21 -12.92
C GLY A 98 5.30 -15.18 -11.96
N LEU A 99 5.54 -14.07 -11.27
CA LEU A 99 6.61 -13.92 -10.28
C LEU A 99 6.25 -14.53 -8.92
N CYS A 100 4.95 -14.63 -8.61
CA CYS A 100 4.44 -15.24 -7.39
C CYS A 100 3.28 -16.18 -7.69
N ASP A 101 3.08 -17.18 -6.82
CA ASP A 101 1.98 -18.14 -6.98
C ASP A 101 0.61 -17.49 -6.78
N TRP A 102 0.51 -16.57 -5.80
CA TRP A 102 -0.73 -15.87 -5.48
C TRP A 102 -0.49 -14.62 -4.65
N VAL A 103 -1.18 -13.53 -4.99
CA VAL A 103 -1.29 -12.32 -4.19
C VAL A 103 -2.74 -12.13 -3.79
N GLU A 104 -2.93 -11.84 -2.50
CA GLU A 104 -4.22 -11.54 -1.91
C GLU A 104 -4.12 -10.23 -1.14
N ALA A 105 -5.08 -9.33 -1.39
CA ALA A 105 -5.23 -8.11 -0.62
C ALA A 105 -5.99 -8.41 0.67
N GLU A 106 -5.42 -8.05 1.82
CA GLU A 106 -6.15 -8.08 3.10
C GLU A 106 -7.10 -6.88 3.20
N ALA A 107 -8.14 -6.99 4.04
CA ALA A 107 -9.04 -5.88 4.32
C ALA A 107 -8.25 -4.65 4.81
N PRO A 108 -8.53 -3.44 4.28
CA PRO A 108 -7.88 -2.22 4.74
C PRO A 108 -8.18 -2.03 6.23
N ARG A 109 -7.14 -1.73 7.01
CA ARG A 109 -7.30 -1.32 8.40
C ARG A 109 -7.21 0.20 8.43
N PRO A 110 -8.34 0.93 8.54
CA PRO A 110 -8.30 2.38 8.62
C PRO A 110 -7.57 2.77 9.91
N VAL A 111 -6.50 3.53 9.75
CA VAL A 111 -5.76 4.12 10.87
C VAL A 111 -5.93 5.63 10.76
N ASP A 112 -6.57 6.23 11.76
CA ASP A 112 -6.62 7.68 11.89
C ASP A 112 -5.26 8.17 12.36
N LEU A 113 -4.45 8.65 11.43
CA LEU A 113 -3.22 9.37 11.77
C LEU A 113 -3.59 10.81 12.16
N PRO A 114 -3.37 11.25 13.42
CA PRO A 114 -3.43 12.67 13.73
C PRO A 114 -2.28 13.37 12.98
N VAL A 115 -2.61 14.14 11.96
CA VAL A 115 -1.63 15.00 11.29
C VAL A 115 -1.26 16.13 12.27
N GLU A 116 -0.11 16.04 12.93
CA GLU A 116 0.54 17.18 13.58
C GLU A 116 0.94 18.20 12.50
N GLY A 117 0.01 19.08 12.14
CA GLY A 117 0.23 20.03 11.05
C GLY A 117 -1.03 20.66 10.47
N ALA A 118 -2.22 20.26 10.91
CA ALA A 118 -3.42 21.06 10.68
C ALA A 118 -3.32 22.35 11.50
N ALA A 119 -2.65 23.35 10.94
CA ALA A 119 -2.75 24.73 11.39
C ALA A 119 -4.23 25.05 11.54
N ARG A 120 -4.65 25.25 12.80
CA ARG A 120 -5.94 25.84 13.13
C ARG A 120 -5.96 27.25 12.55
N LEU A 121 -6.48 27.40 11.34
CA LEU A 121 -6.72 28.70 10.71
C LEU A 121 -8.23 28.90 10.60
N CYS A 122 -8.74 29.55 11.66
CA CYS A 122 -9.98 30.34 11.84
C CYS A 122 -10.18 30.38 13.37
N GLN A 123 -10.11 31.50 14.07
CA GLN A 123 -11.01 32.65 13.90
C GLN A 123 -10.52 33.84 14.76
N LYS A 124 -10.23 34.96 14.07
CA LYS A 124 -10.39 36.38 14.45
C LYS A 124 -9.46 37.03 15.50
N ASP A 125 -8.69 37.96 14.94
CA ASP A 125 -8.23 39.22 15.53
C ASP A 125 -9.37 40.02 16.24
N SER A 126 -8.98 40.63 17.36
CA SER A 126 -9.30 41.98 17.87
C SER A 126 -10.71 42.58 17.81
N CYS A 127 -11.11 43.06 19.01
CA CYS A 127 -12.11 44.07 19.39
C CYS A 127 -13.60 43.70 19.34
#